data_AF-A0A812LLE9-F1
#
_entry.id   AF-A0A812LLE9-F1
#
_cell.length_a   1.000
_cell.length_b   1.000
_cell.length_c   1.000
_cell.angle_alpha   90.00
_cell.angle_beta   90.00
_cell.angle_gamma   90.00
#
_symmetry.space_group_name_H-M   'P 1'
#
loop_
_entity.id
_entity.type
_entity.pdbx_description
1 polymer ?
#
loop_
_entity_poly.entity_id
_entity_poly.type
_entity_poly.pdbx_seq_one_letter_code
_entity_poly.pdbx_strand_id
1 'polypeptide(L)'
;MASPLGTGALSVGAADPESRPALQREGAAVYAAFVIFGLGSWSSINAVFVESSFLVSLQPESWALTTWIVLALQAANLVVLFAVRPLLQKLRLSWTAASAASLLLAIGSCFGLSLGGYRYVAVLFGAERSAGLLALTFLGGLANCGSSLVFYPLAATFPRRFTTALAVGEGLSGSVAGVLGLVQNHFQKAGALAFSPTTYFGIEAGVSIAAASAL
;
A
#
# COMPACT_ATOMS: atom_id res chain seq x y z
N MET A 1 -41.85 -48.91 44.63
CA MET A 1 -42.54 -47.61 44.45
C MET A 1 -42.32 -47.17 43.00
N ALA A 2 -43.39 -46.87 42.29
CA ALA A 2 -43.44 -46.59 40.85
C ALA A 2 -42.96 -45.17 40.49
N SER A 3 -42.53 -45.00 39.23
CA SER A 3 -42.18 -43.73 38.53
C SER A 3 -43.43 -42.84 38.28
N PRO A 4 -43.35 -41.52 37.94
CA PRO A 4 -43.13 -41.13 36.53
C PRO A 4 -42.55 -39.71 36.20
N LEU A 5 -41.96 -39.61 34.99
CA LEU A 5 -42.08 -38.56 33.94
C LEU A 5 -41.88 -37.04 34.22
N GLY A 6 -40.86 -36.46 33.57
CA GLY A 6 -41.05 -35.54 32.43
C GLY A 6 -41.09 -34.02 32.65
N THR A 7 -40.15 -33.29 32.02
CA THR A 7 -40.28 -32.03 31.23
C THR A 7 -38.87 -31.38 31.19
N GLY A 8 -38.22 -31.13 30.05
CA GLY A 8 -38.75 -30.60 28.81
C GLY A 8 -38.54 -29.08 28.77
N ALA A 9 -37.29 -28.61 28.75
CA ALA A 9 -36.96 -27.23 28.39
C ALA A 9 -35.73 -27.22 27.49
N LEU A 10 -36.00 -27.49 26.22
CA LEU A 10 -35.20 -27.13 25.06
C LEU A 10 -34.84 -25.63 25.15
N SER A 11 -33.57 -25.27 25.34
CA SER A 11 -33.08 -23.97 24.83
C SER A 11 -32.66 -24.18 23.38
N VAL A 12 -33.67 -24.25 22.51
CA VAL A 12 -33.51 -24.13 21.06
C VAL A 12 -32.86 -22.78 20.77
N GLY A 13 -31.69 -22.84 20.15
CA GLY A 13 -31.20 -21.89 19.16
C GLY A 13 -31.36 -20.40 19.47
N ALA A 14 -30.46 -19.84 20.27
CA ALA A 14 -29.92 -18.55 19.86
C ALA A 14 -29.02 -18.83 18.65
N ALA A 15 -29.59 -18.74 17.44
CA ALA A 15 -28.76 -18.69 16.24
C ALA A 15 -27.70 -17.60 16.47
N ASP A 16 -26.43 -17.96 16.34
CA ASP A 16 -25.33 -17.00 16.42
C ASP A 16 -25.73 -15.79 15.56
N PRO A 17 -25.74 -14.56 16.10
CA PRO A 17 -26.13 -13.38 15.31
C PRO A 17 -25.31 -13.23 14.01
N GLU A 18 -24.13 -13.85 13.89
CA GLU A 18 -23.36 -13.95 12.65
C GLU A 18 -23.78 -15.09 11.69
N SER A 19 -24.75 -15.95 12.02
CA SER A 19 -25.11 -17.15 11.24
C SER A 19 -25.94 -16.87 9.98
N ARG A 20 -26.30 -15.61 9.71
CA ARG A 20 -27.06 -15.25 8.50
C ARG A 20 -26.09 -15.18 7.31
N PRO A 21 -26.34 -15.91 6.21
CA PRO A 21 -25.43 -15.92 5.06
C PRO A 21 -25.22 -14.53 4.45
N ALA A 22 -26.16 -13.60 4.60
CA ALA A 22 -25.98 -12.19 4.20
C ALA A 22 -24.94 -11.46 5.07
N LEU A 23 -24.99 -11.60 6.39
CA LEU A 23 -24.02 -10.98 7.31
C LEU A 23 -22.62 -11.58 7.15
N GLN A 24 -22.51 -12.88 6.85
CA GLN A 24 -21.24 -13.52 6.52
C GLN A 24 -20.65 -12.99 5.21
N ARG A 25 -21.49 -12.80 4.19
CA ARG A 25 -21.08 -12.21 2.90
C ARG A 25 -20.65 -10.76 3.07
N GLU A 26 -21.36 -9.97 3.86
CA GLU A 26 -20.99 -8.59 4.19
C GLU A 26 -19.67 -8.54 4.96
N GLY A 27 -19.49 -9.40 5.98
CA GLY A 27 -18.24 -9.50 6.73
C GLY A 27 -17.04 -9.91 5.86
N ALA A 28 -17.23 -10.86 4.94
CA ALA A 28 -16.20 -11.29 4.00
C ALA A 28 -15.84 -10.19 2.98
N ALA A 29 -16.84 -9.45 2.47
CA ALA A 29 -16.63 -8.34 1.55
C ALA A 29 -15.82 -7.21 2.20
N VAL A 30 -16.19 -6.83 3.43
CA VAL A 30 -15.44 -5.82 4.21
C VAL A 30 -14.03 -6.30 4.50
N TYR A 31 -13.84 -7.59 4.80
CA TYR A 31 -12.51 -8.16 5.05
C TYR A 31 -11.64 -8.08 3.79
N ALA A 32 -12.18 -8.47 2.64
CA ALA A 32 -11.50 -8.36 1.36
C ALA A 32 -11.14 -6.90 1.02
N ALA A 33 -12.03 -5.94 1.31
CA ALA A 33 -11.77 -4.53 1.12
C ALA A 33 -10.55 -4.05 1.93
N PHE A 34 -10.46 -4.41 3.22
CA PHE A 34 -9.28 -4.08 4.03
C PHE A 34 -7.98 -4.73 3.52
N VAL A 35 -8.05 -5.95 2.98
CA VAL A 35 -6.88 -6.60 2.34
C VAL A 35 -6.45 -5.84 1.08
N ILE A 36 -7.39 -5.52 0.18
CA ILE A 36 -7.10 -4.78 -1.05
C ILE A 36 -6.52 -3.40 -0.74
N PHE A 37 -7.04 -2.78 0.32
CA PHE A 37 -6.59 -1.48 0.78
C PHE A 37 -5.16 -1.49 1.34
N GLY A 38 -4.83 -2.49 2.16
CA GLY A 38 -3.47 -2.71 2.62
C GLY A 38 -2.51 -3.05 1.48
N LEU A 39 -2.99 -3.77 0.47
CA LEU A 39 -2.18 -4.08 -0.72
C LEU A 39 -1.80 -2.80 -1.48
N GLY A 40 -2.73 -1.86 -1.61
CA GLY A 40 -2.51 -0.58 -2.29
C GLY A 40 -1.70 0.45 -1.49
N SER A 41 -1.65 0.38 -0.16
CA SER A 41 -0.92 1.39 0.64
C SER A 41 0.59 1.31 0.44
N TRP A 42 1.13 0.10 0.31
CA TRP A 42 2.58 -0.14 0.16
C TRP A 42 3.06 -0.47 -1.26
N SER A 43 2.16 -0.66 -2.23
CA SER A 43 2.52 -1.09 -3.59
C SER A 43 3.56 -0.18 -4.26
N SER A 44 3.34 1.14 -4.22
CA SER A 44 4.20 2.14 -4.85
C SER A 44 5.65 2.11 -4.37
N ILE A 45 5.85 1.96 -3.06
CA ILE A 45 7.19 1.92 -2.45
C ILE A 45 7.86 0.57 -2.68
N ASN A 46 7.09 -0.52 -2.58
CA ASN A 46 7.62 -1.86 -2.89
C ASN A 46 8.09 -1.96 -4.35
N ALA A 47 7.36 -1.36 -5.28
CA ALA A 47 7.77 -1.26 -6.68
C ALA A 47 9.11 -0.55 -6.84
N VAL A 48 9.29 0.61 -6.19
CA VAL A 48 10.55 1.35 -6.23
C VAL A 48 11.71 0.51 -5.66
N PHE A 49 11.50 -0.20 -4.55
CA PHE A 49 12.55 -1.03 -3.96
C PHE A 49 12.96 -2.19 -4.85
N VAL A 50 12.00 -2.87 -5.48
CA VAL A 50 12.29 -3.97 -6.41
C VAL A 50 13.05 -3.47 -7.63
N GLU A 51 12.57 -2.39 -8.26
CA GLU A 51 13.19 -1.81 -9.45
C GLU A 51 14.52 -1.10 -9.14
N SER A 52 14.79 -0.76 -7.86
CA SER A 52 16.05 -0.13 -7.45
C SER A 52 17.28 -0.95 -7.85
N SER A 53 17.17 -2.29 -7.82
CA SER A 53 18.25 -3.19 -8.24
C SER A 53 18.68 -2.99 -9.69
N PHE A 54 17.75 -2.59 -10.56
CA PHE A 54 18.03 -2.21 -11.93
C PHE A 54 18.42 -0.73 -12.05
N LEU A 55 17.69 0.17 -11.38
CA LEU A 55 17.95 1.62 -11.42
C LEU A 55 19.34 2.01 -10.94
N VAL A 56 19.96 1.24 -10.05
CA VAL A 56 21.37 1.39 -9.66
C VAL A 56 22.32 1.43 -10.87
N SER A 57 21.99 0.74 -11.96
CA SER A 57 22.80 0.76 -13.19
C SER A 57 22.56 1.98 -14.09
N LEU A 58 21.47 2.72 -13.87
CA LEU A 58 21.03 3.85 -14.70
C LEU A 58 21.26 5.21 -14.05
N GLN A 59 21.30 5.26 -12.72
CA GLN A 59 21.33 6.50 -11.95
C GLN A 59 22.76 6.87 -11.51
N PRO A 60 23.06 8.18 -11.39
CA PRO A 60 24.40 8.66 -11.03
C PRO A 60 24.86 8.21 -9.64
N GLU A 61 23.93 7.91 -8.73
CA GLU A 61 24.25 7.45 -7.38
C GLU A 61 24.79 6.02 -7.30
N SER A 62 24.60 5.23 -8.36
CA SER A 62 24.99 3.81 -8.39
C SER A 62 24.56 3.08 -7.12
N TRP A 63 25.47 2.36 -6.46
CA TRP A 63 25.19 1.60 -5.23
C TRP A 63 24.69 2.44 -4.05
N ALA A 64 24.89 3.76 -4.06
CA ALA A 64 24.33 4.65 -3.04
C ALA A 64 22.83 4.94 -3.25
N LEU A 65 22.26 4.59 -4.41
CA LEU A 65 20.88 4.91 -4.78
C LEU A 65 19.86 4.45 -3.74
N THR A 66 19.93 3.19 -3.31
CA THR A 66 19.01 2.62 -2.33
C THR A 66 19.05 3.37 -1.00
N THR A 67 20.23 3.91 -0.62
CA THR A 67 20.36 4.73 0.59
C THR A 67 19.57 6.04 0.44
N TRP A 68 19.65 6.70 -0.71
CA TRP A 68 18.90 7.92 -0.98
C TRP A 68 17.39 7.69 -1.07
N ILE A 69 16.96 6.57 -1.66
CA ILE A 69 15.56 6.14 -1.69
C ILE A 69 15.03 5.97 -0.25
N VAL A 70 15.77 5.29 0.62
CA VAL A 70 15.40 5.13 2.03
C VAL A 70 15.33 6.50 2.72
N LEU A 71 16.31 7.38 2.52
CA LEU A 71 16.29 8.72 3.10
C LEU A 71 15.06 9.53 2.65
N ALA A 72 14.70 9.47 1.37
CA ALA A 72 13.51 10.11 0.84
C ALA A 72 12.22 9.54 1.49
N LEU A 73 12.13 8.23 1.62
CA LEU A 73 11.01 7.57 2.30
C LEU A 73 10.92 7.97 3.78
N GLN A 74 12.03 7.93 4.52
CA GLN A 74 12.05 8.29 5.93
C GLN A 74 11.70 9.78 6.13
N ALA A 75 12.16 10.66 5.24
CA ALA A 75 11.77 12.07 5.26
C ALA A 75 10.26 12.23 5.08
N ALA A 76 9.64 11.48 4.16
CA ALA A 76 8.19 11.48 3.99
C ALA A 76 7.47 11.01 5.26
N ASN A 77 7.97 9.97 5.92
CA ASN A 77 7.39 9.45 7.15
C ASN A 77 7.43 10.49 8.28
N LEU A 78 8.53 11.24 8.40
CA LEU A 78 8.63 12.35 9.37
C LEU A 78 7.65 13.47 9.06
N VAL A 79 7.51 13.85 7.78
CA VAL A 79 6.53 14.86 7.36
C VAL A 79 5.12 14.41 7.72
N VAL A 80 4.76 13.16 7.44
CA VAL A 80 3.45 12.62 7.80
C VAL A 80 3.26 12.63 9.33
N LEU A 81 4.24 12.14 10.10
CA LEU A 81 4.17 12.07 11.56
C LEU A 81 3.90 13.44 12.20
N PHE A 82 4.61 14.48 11.76
CA PHE A 82 4.53 15.80 12.38
C PHE A 82 3.51 16.74 11.74
N ALA A 83 3.24 16.60 10.43
CA ALA A 83 2.45 17.57 9.68
C ALA A 83 1.06 17.08 9.28
N VAL A 84 0.76 15.76 9.26
CA VAL A 84 -0.53 15.28 8.73
C VAL A 84 -1.71 15.78 9.56
N ARG A 85 -1.65 15.68 10.89
CA ARG A 85 -2.73 16.10 11.79
C ARG A 85 -3.03 17.60 11.69
N PRO A 86 -2.04 18.50 11.84
CA PRO A 86 -2.30 19.93 11.68
C PRO A 86 -2.74 20.29 10.25
N LEU A 87 -2.25 19.57 9.22
CA LEU A 87 -2.68 19.77 7.84
C LEU A 87 -4.16 19.39 7.64
N LEU A 88 -4.60 18.23 8.15
CA LEU A 88 -5.99 17.80 8.08
C LEU A 88 -6.93 18.78 8.80
N GLN A 89 -6.53 19.27 9.98
CA GLN A 89 -7.30 20.26 10.73
C GLN A 89 -7.38 21.61 10.00
N LYS A 90 -6.24 22.10 9.50
CA LYS A 90 -6.16 23.38 8.79
C LYS A 90 -6.96 23.36 7.48
N LEU A 91 -6.88 22.27 6.73
CA LEU A 91 -7.60 22.09 5.47
C LEU A 91 -9.04 21.61 5.66
N ARG A 92 -9.46 21.31 6.90
CA ARG A 92 -10.78 20.74 7.25
C ARG A 92 -11.11 19.50 6.41
N LEU A 93 -10.10 18.68 6.11
CA LEU A 93 -10.28 17.48 5.30
C LEU A 93 -10.96 16.39 6.14
N SER A 94 -12.00 15.77 5.57
CA SER A 94 -12.58 14.56 6.13
C SER A 94 -11.62 13.38 5.98
N TRP A 95 -11.81 12.34 6.77
CA TRP A 95 -11.04 11.10 6.65
C TRP A 95 -11.12 10.49 5.24
N THR A 96 -12.30 10.55 4.62
CA THR A 96 -12.49 10.12 3.22
C THR A 96 -11.65 10.94 2.25
N ALA A 97 -11.60 12.26 2.42
CA ALA A 97 -10.79 13.13 1.57
C ALA A 97 -9.29 12.90 1.78
N ALA A 98 -8.86 12.61 3.01
CA ALA A 98 -7.47 12.25 3.32
C ALA A 98 -7.06 10.91 2.68
N SER A 99 -7.94 9.90 2.72
CA SER A 99 -7.76 8.62 2.02
C SER A 99 -7.65 8.81 0.51
N ALA A 100 -8.57 9.57 -0.08
CA ALA A 100 -8.56 9.86 -1.52
C ALA A 100 -7.30 10.62 -1.93
N ALA A 101 -6.88 11.61 -1.16
CA ALA A 101 -5.63 12.34 -1.41
C ALA A 101 -4.40 11.42 -1.36
N SER A 102 -4.36 10.49 -0.41
CA SER A 102 -3.27 9.51 -0.32
C SER A 102 -3.24 8.58 -1.53
N LEU A 103 -4.40 8.08 -1.98
CA LEU A 103 -4.50 7.26 -3.19
C LEU A 103 -4.09 8.03 -4.45
N LEU A 104 -4.52 9.28 -4.59
CA LEU A 104 -4.13 10.14 -5.72
C LEU A 104 -2.63 10.43 -5.73
N LEU A 105 -2.02 10.64 -4.56
CA LEU A 105 -0.57 10.81 -4.44
C LEU A 105 0.17 9.52 -4.81
N ALA A 106 -0.30 8.34 -4.38
CA ALA A 106 0.27 7.06 -4.77
C ALA A 106 0.21 6.86 -6.30
N ILE A 107 -0.98 7.03 -6.89
CA ILE A 107 -1.19 6.92 -8.35
C ILE A 107 -0.32 7.93 -9.09
N GLY A 108 -0.29 9.19 -8.64
CA GLY A 108 0.53 10.25 -9.23
C GLY A 108 2.02 9.95 -9.17
N SER A 109 2.51 9.36 -8.08
CA SER A 109 3.92 8.96 -7.94
C SER A 109 4.28 7.84 -8.92
N CYS A 110 3.47 6.78 -9.00
CA CYS A 110 3.68 5.68 -9.93
C CYS A 110 3.57 6.13 -11.38
N PHE A 111 2.58 6.97 -11.70
CA PHE A 111 2.38 7.51 -13.04
C PHE A 111 3.54 8.42 -13.45
N GLY A 112 4.01 9.31 -12.56
CA GLY A 112 5.18 10.14 -12.82
C GLY A 112 6.44 9.31 -13.08
N LEU A 113 6.62 8.20 -12.36
CA LEU A 113 7.72 7.26 -12.61
C LEU A 113 7.55 6.55 -13.95
N SER A 114 6.33 6.14 -14.30
CA SER A 114 5.99 5.52 -15.59
C SER A 114 6.26 6.43 -16.79
N LEU A 115 6.04 7.74 -16.63
CA LEU A 115 6.35 8.75 -17.66
C LEU A 115 7.86 9.07 -17.78
N GLY A 116 8.72 8.38 -17.03
CA GLY A 116 10.16 8.58 -17.09
C GLY A 116 10.70 9.60 -16.09
N GLY A 117 9.93 9.97 -15.06
CA GLY A 117 10.37 10.88 -14.00
C GLY A 117 11.65 10.45 -13.30
N TYR A 118 11.95 9.14 -13.27
CA TYR A 118 13.21 8.60 -12.75
C TYR A 118 14.45 9.05 -13.54
N ARG A 119 14.30 9.60 -14.76
CA ARG A 119 15.42 10.07 -15.59
C ARG A 119 15.85 11.49 -15.26
N TYR A 120 15.08 12.22 -14.46
CA TYR A 120 15.40 13.60 -14.12
C TYR A 120 16.52 13.66 -13.07
N VAL A 121 17.66 14.20 -13.47
CA VAL A 121 18.86 14.37 -12.64
C VAL A 121 19.06 15.85 -12.34
N ALA A 122 19.39 16.15 -11.09
CA ALA A 122 19.76 17.50 -10.65
C ALA A 122 20.91 17.43 -9.65
N VAL A 123 21.62 18.55 -9.46
CA VAL A 123 22.68 18.65 -8.45
C VAL A 123 22.04 18.88 -7.08
N LEU A 124 22.13 17.87 -6.20
CA LEU A 124 21.67 17.93 -4.81
C LEU A 124 22.85 17.66 -3.89
N PHE A 125 23.02 18.51 -2.86
CA PHE A 125 24.12 18.39 -1.90
C PHE A 125 25.52 18.30 -2.55
N GLY A 126 25.72 19.03 -3.66
CA GLY A 126 26.99 19.08 -4.38
C GLY A 126 27.30 17.88 -5.28
N ALA A 127 26.35 16.96 -5.50
CA ALA A 127 26.51 15.83 -6.42
C ALA A 127 25.29 15.66 -7.32
N GLU A 128 25.47 15.08 -8.50
CA GLU A 128 24.34 14.68 -9.36
C GLU A 128 23.54 13.57 -8.68
N ARG A 129 22.23 13.79 -8.59
CA ARG A 129 21.27 12.86 -7.98
C ARG A 129 20.04 12.76 -8.86
N SER A 130 19.41 11.59 -8.82
CA SER A 130 18.14 11.21 -9.44
C SER A 130 16.94 11.96 -8.81
N ALA A 131 16.95 13.29 -8.88
CA ALA A 131 16.01 14.17 -8.20
C ALA A 131 14.54 13.82 -8.48
N GLY A 132 14.22 13.42 -9.71
CA GLY A 132 12.86 13.00 -10.05
C GLY A 132 12.46 11.69 -9.37
N LEU A 133 13.35 10.69 -9.35
CA LEU A 133 13.12 9.43 -8.63
C LEU A 133 12.92 9.70 -7.14
N LEU A 134 13.83 10.46 -6.52
CA LEU A 134 13.78 10.77 -5.08
C LEU A 134 12.53 11.57 -4.70
N ALA A 135 12.13 12.55 -5.51
CA ALA A 135 10.92 13.31 -5.29
C ALA A 135 9.66 12.44 -5.42
N LEU A 136 9.58 11.57 -6.42
CA LEU A 136 8.44 10.67 -6.61
C LEU A 136 8.39 9.58 -5.54
N THR A 137 9.53 9.05 -5.10
CA THR A 137 9.61 8.17 -3.92
C THR A 137 9.14 8.88 -2.66
N PHE A 138 9.53 10.13 -2.45
CA PHE A 138 9.06 10.93 -1.32
C PHE A 138 7.53 11.12 -1.36
N LEU A 139 6.96 11.46 -2.52
CA LEU A 139 5.50 11.58 -2.69
C LEU A 139 4.77 10.25 -2.47
N GLY A 140 5.31 9.14 -2.99
CA GLY A 140 4.82 7.80 -2.72
C GLY A 140 4.90 7.44 -1.23
N GLY A 141 5.95 7.88 -0.54
CA GLY A 141 6.11 7.72 0.91
C GLY A 141 5.07 8.50 1.71
N LEU A 142 4.76 9.72 1.28
CA LEU A 142 3.68 10.52 1.89
C LEU A 142 2.33 9.82 1.73
N ALA A 143 2.07 9.24 0.56
CA ALA A 143 0.87 8.46 0.30
C ALA A 143 0.82 7.20 1.19
N ASN A 144 1.91 6.44 1.27
CA ASN A 144 2.01 5.21 2.05
C ASN A 144 1.79 5.46 3.56
N CYS A 145 2.53 6.38 4.15
CA CYS A 145 2.40 6.66 5.58
C CYS A 145 1.12 7.45 5.90
N GLY A 146 0.72 8.36 5.01
CA GLY A 146 -0.52 9.12 5.16
C GLY A 146 -1.74 8.21 5.15
N SER A 147 -1.80 7.27 4.22
CA SER A 147 -2.86 6.26 4.13
C SER A 147 -2.91 5.38 5.38
N SER A 148 -1.77 4.83 5.81
CA SER A 148 -1.68 4.01 7.04
C SER A 148 -2.24 4.74 8.27
N LEU A 149 -1.90 6.03 8.46
CA LEU A 149 -2.42 6.83 9.58
C LEU A 149 -3.92 7.12 9.52
N VAL A 150 -4.55 7.00 8.36
CA VAL A 150 -6.00 7.09 8.21
C VAL A 150 -6.66 5.71 8.36
N PHE A 151 -6.02 4.68 7.80
CA PHE A 151 -6.60 3.36 7.61
C PHE A 151 -6.58 2.53 8.89
N TYR A 152 -5.49 2.61 9.66
CA TYR A 152 -5.38 1.88 10.93
C TYR A 152 -6.38 2.37 11.99
N PRO A 153 -6.57 3.69 12.22
CA PRO A 153 -7.63 4.17 13.10
C PRO A 153 -9.04 3.78 12.63
N LEU A 154 -9.30 3.80 11.32
CA LEU A 154 -10.56 3.32 10.76
C LEU A 154 -10.74 1.82 11.00
N ALA A 155 -9.74 0.98 10.70
CA ALA A 155 -9.79 -0.45 10.95
C ALA A 155 -10.02 -0.78 12.43
N ALA A 156 -9.49 0.05 13.34
CA ALA A 156 -9.67 -0.10 14.78
C ALA A 156 -11.10 0.21 15.27
N THR A 157 -11.97 0.85 14.46
CA THR A 157 -13.40 0.98 14.78
C THR A 157 -14.19 -0.29 14.49
N PHE A 158 -13.60 -1.24 13.75
CA PHE A 158 -14.19 -2.54 13.45
C PHE A 158 -13.59 -3.64 14.37
N PRO A 159 -14.18 -4.85 14.41
CA PRO A 159 -13.59 -5.99 15.10
C PRO A 159 -12.12 -6.22 14.71
N ARG A 160 -11.29 -6.66 15.67
CA ARG A 160 -9.83 -6.87 15.50
C ARG A 160 -9.41 -7.59 14.21
N ARG A 161 -10.25 -8.48 13.68
CA ARG A 161 -10.01 -9.19 12.41
C ARG A 161 -9.71 -8.26 11.23
N PHE A 162 -10.26 -7.04 11.21
CA PHE A 162 -10.06 -6.09 10.10
C PHE A 162 -8.73 -5.33 10.16
N THR A 163 -8.21 -5.06 11.35
CA THR A 163 -6.83 -4.56 11.49
C THR A 163 -5.81 -5.59 11.02
N THR A 164 -6.04 -6.87 11.33
CA THR A 164 -5.22 -7.97 10.81
C THR A 164 -5.36 -8.09 9.30
N ALA A 165 -6.57 -7.95 8.75
CA ALA A 165 -6.80 -7.96 7.30
C ALA A 165 -5.99 -6.88 6.57
N LEU A 166 -5.97 -5.66 7.12
CA LEU A 166 -5.17 -4.55 6.60
C LEU A 166 -3.67 -4.89 6.59
N ALA A 167 -3.14 -5.36 7.71
CA ALA A 167 -1.73 -5.75 7.82
C ALA A 167 -1.36 -6.92 6.89
N VAL A 168 -2.28 -7.87 6.67
CA VAL A 168 -2.11 -8.95 5.68
C VAL A 168 -2.01 -8.37 4.28
N GLY A 169 -2.89 -7.42 3.92
CA GLY A 169 -2.82 -6.71 2.64
C GLY A 169 -1.46 -6.04 2.42
N GLU A 170 -0.98 -5.32 3.42
CA GLU A 170 0.34 -4.66 3.39
C GLU A 170 1.47 -5.67 3.16
N GLY A 171 1.46 -6.81 3.86
CA GLY A 171 2.44 -7.89 3.64
C GLY A 171 2.34 -8.54 2.24
N LEU A 172 1.12 -8.69 1.71
CA LEU A 172 0.91 -9.22 0.36
C LEU A 172 1.46 -8.30 -0.73
N SER A 173 1.43 -6.98 -0.53
CA SER A 173 2.03 -6.04 -1.49
C SER A 173 3.53 -6.29 -1.70
N GLY A 174 4.26 -6.59 -0.62
CA GLY A 174 5.68 -6.95 -0.70
C GLY A 174 5.90 -8.30 -1.38
N SER A 175 4.98 -9.24 -1.19
CA SER A 175 5.02 -10.55 -1.85
C SER A 175 4.80 -10.42 -3.37
N VAL A 176 3.82 -9.61 -3.79
CA VAL A 176 3.56 -9.30 -5.21
C VAL A 176 4.79 -8.66 -5.85
N ALA A 177 5.35 -7.64 -5.20
CA ALA A 177 6.57 -6.98 -5.68
C ALA A 177 7.76 -7.95 -5.75
N GLY A 178 7.93 -8.83 -4.76
CA GLY A 178 8.98 -9.84 -4.76
C GLY A 178 8.88 -10.83 -5.92
N VAL A 179 7.66 -11.30 -6.23
CA VAL A 179 7.43 -12.17 -7.40
C VAL A 179 7.75 -11.42 -8.71
N LEU A 180 7.32 -10.16 -8.84
CA LEU A 180 7.65 -9.34 -10.01
C LEU A 180 9.17 -9.13 -10.14
N GLY A 181 9.86 -8.91 -9.03
CA GLY A 181 11.31 -8.80 -8.98
C GLY A 181 12.04 -10.07 -9.42
N LEU A 182 11.54 -11.25 -9.02
CA LEU A 182 12.09 -12.54 -9.48
C LEU A 182 11.94 -12.72 -10.99
N VAL A 183 10.78 -12.36 -11.54
CA VAL A 183 10.55 -12.38 -12.99
C VAL A 183 11.51 -11.42 -13.67
N GLN A 184 11.55 -10.15 -13.27
CA GLN A 184 12.42 -9.12 -13.84
C GLN A 184 13.91 -9.54 -13.82
N ASN A 185 14.38 -10.08 -12.68
CA ASN A 185 15.76 -10.53 -12.52
C ASN A 185 16.11 -11.73 -13.42
N HIS A 186 15.18 -12.67 -13.59
CA HIS A 186 15.38 -13.83 -14.47
C HIS A 186 15.67 -13.38 -15.91
N PHE A 187 14.93 -12.40 -16.43
CA PHE A 187 15.17 -11.86 -17.76
C PHE A 187 16.44 -11.01 -17.82
N GLN A 188 16.74 -10.23 -16.78
CA GLN A 188 17.94 -9.40 -16.72
C GLN A 188 19.23 -10.24 -16.85
N LYS A 189 19.27 -11.43 -16.24
CA LYS A 189 20.39 -12.39 -16.40
C LYS A 189 20.50 -12.97 -17.81
N ALA A 190 19.42 -12.98 -18.58
CA ALA A 190 19.39 -13.42 -19.97
C ALA A 190 19.78 -12.30 -20.97
N GLY A 191 20.20 -11.12 -20.49
CA GLY A 191 20.56 -9.97 -21.33
C GLY A 191 19.36 -9.22 -21.91
N ALA A 192 18.14 -9.48 -21.42
CA ALA A 192 16.91 -8.82 -21.82
C ALA A 192 16.22 -8.15 -20.61
N LEU A 193 15.43 -7.11 -20.84
CA LEU A 193 14.50 -6.61 -19.82
C LEU A 193 13.15 -7.27 -20.02
N ALA A 194 12.55 -7.83 -18.96
CA ALA A 194 11.15 -8.25 -19.04
C ALA A 194 10.25 -7.02 -19.23
N PHE A 195 10.57 -5.94 -18.50
CA PHE A 195 9.90 -4.66 -18.57
C PHE A 195 10.92 -3.50 -18.57
N SER A 196 10.69 -2.48 -19.41
CA SER A 196 11.30 -1.16 -19.20
C SER A 196 10.82 -0.58 -17.87
N PRO A 197 11.61 0.22 -17.13
CA PRO A 197 11.16 0.87 -15.89
C PRO A 197 9.84 1.64 -16.07
N THR A 198 9.66 2.28 -17.23
CA THR A 198 8.41 2.97 -17.60
C THR A 198 7.20 2.04 -17.60
N THR A 199 7.36 0.83 -18.16
CA THR A 199 6.32 -0.19 -18.24
C THR A 199 6.06 -0.82 -16.87
N TYR A 200 7.12 -1.10 -16.11
CA TYR A 200 7.04 -1.63 -14.76
C TYR A 200 6.23 -0.71 -13.84
N PHE A 201 6.59 0.58 -13.77
CA PHE A 201 5.83 1.56 -12.99
C PHE A 201 4.43 1.82 -13.54
N GLY A 202 4.20 1.61 -14.84
CA GLY A 202 2.87 1.68 -15.46
C GLY A 202 1.93 0.56 -15.00
N ILE A 203 2.45 -0.67 -14.88
CA ILE A 203 1.71 -1.80 -14.32
C ILE A 203 1.33 -1.52 -12.86
N GLU A 204 2.26 -1.01 -12.07
CA GLU A 204 2.05 -0.66 -10.65
C GLU A 204 1.07 0.50 -10.45
N ALA A 205 1.08 1.49 -11.35
CA ALA A 205 0.04 2.51 -11.40
C ALA A 205 -1.34 1.87 -11.63
N GLY A 206 -1.43 0.88 -12.52
CA GLY A 206 -2.64 0.09 -12.75
C GLY A 206 -3.12 -0.68 -11.52
N VAL A 207 -2.21 -1.34 -10.80
CA VAL A 207 -2.51 -2.03 -9.52
C VAL A 207 -3.04 -1.04 -8.49
N SER A 208 -2.43 0.12 -8.38
CA SER A 208 -2.84 1.18 -7.44
C SER A 208 -4.22 1.76 -7.78
N ILE A 209 -4.53 1.91 -9.07
CA ILE A 209 -5.86 2.33 -9.54
C ILE A 209 -6.89 1.24 -9.25
N ALA A 210 -6.57 -0.03 -9.50
CA ALA A 210 -7.46 -1.15 -9.20
C ALA A 210 -7.79 -1.22 -7.70
N ALA A 211 -6.79 -1.04 -6.83
CA ALA A 211 -6.99 -0.96 -5.39
C ALA A 211 -7.87 0.24 -4.99
N ALA A 212 -7.71 1.39 -5.64
CA ALA A 212 -8.56 2.56 -5.41
C ALA A 212 -10.01 2.37 -5.91
N SER A 213 -10.23 1.55 -6.95
CA SER A 213 -11.57 1.29 -7.51
C SER A 213 -12.42 0.29 -6.72
N ALA A 214 -11.86 -0.34 -5.68
CA ALA A 214 -12.57 -1.23 -4.78
C ALA A 214 -13.33 -0.49 -3.64
N LEU A 215 -13.33 0.86 -3.67
CA LEU A 215 -14.07 1.78 -2.79
C LEU A 215 -15.49 2.07 -3.35
#